data_AF-A0A0A1GSN9-F1
#
_entry.id   AF-A0A0A1GSN9-F1
#
_cell.length_a   1.000
_cell.length_b   1.000
_cell.length_c   1.000
_cell.angle_alpha   90.00
_cell.angle_beta   90.00
_cell.angle_gamma   90.00
#
_symmetry.space_group_name_H-M   'P 1'
#
loop_
_entity.id
_entity.type
_entity.pdbx_description
1 polymer ?
#
loop_
_entity_poly.entity_id
_entity_poly.type
_entity_poly.pdbx_seq_one_letter_code
_entity_poly.pdbx_strand_id
1 'polypeptide(L)'
;MKKAVLVYYRTNMLLQGPFYKPLYGIKKYHAYIDRLQQAVSDRKLDWNIIADDTDADIEKLEQENVDVVLCEPGLEKFFNAGDFPTNKILFLDSLSYYNTDVLPALNFLIHQNNIRMGS
;
A
#
# COMPACT_ATOMS: atom_id res chain seq x y z
N MET A 1 11.27 1.86 13.64
CA MET A 1 9.93 1.70 13.05
C MET A 1 9.96 2.09 11.58
N LYS A 2 9.75 1.10 10.70
CA LYS A 2 9.72 1.27 9.25
C LYS A 2 8.33 1.68 8.78
N LYS A 3 8.23 2.44 7.70
CA LYS A 3 6.95 2.92 7.15
C LYS A 3 6.59 2.20 5.86
N ALA A 4 5.44 1.54 5.84
CA ALA A 4 4.82 1.07 4.61
C ALA A 4 3.53 1.86 4.37
N VAL A 5 3.39 2.46 3.21
CA VAL A 5 2.19 3.22 2.83
C VAL A 5 1.35 2.42 1.85
N LEU A 6 0.03 2.35 2.05
CA LEU A 6 -0.89 1.83 1.04
C LEU A 6 -1.39 2.99 0.21
N VAL A 7 -0.99 3.08 -1.06
CA VAL A 7 -1.44 4.13 -1.99
C VAL A 7 -2.69 3.70 -2.72
N TYR A 8 -3.60 4.65 -2.92
CA TYR A 8 -4.81 4.51 -3.73
C TYR A 8 -5.07 5.82 -4.47
N TYR A 9 -5.62 5.76 -5.70
CA TYR A 9 -6.10 7.00 -6.33
C TYR A 9 -7.44 7.39 -5.72
N ARG A 10 -7.49 8.56 -5.07
CA ARG A 10 -8.74 9.32 -4.94
C ARG A 10 -9.14 9.78 -6.34
N THR A 11 -9.79 8.91 -7.10
CA THR A 11 -10.36 9.32 -8.39
C THR A 11 -11.29 10.51 -8.16
N ASN A 12 -11.07 11.59 -8.93
CA ASN A 12 -11.97 12.74 -8.96
C ASN A 12 -13.40 12.24 -9.16
N MET A 13 -14.27 12.48 -8.18
CA MET A 13 -15.67 12.04 -8.16
C MET A 13 -16.47 12.46 -9.41
N LEU A 14 -15.94 13.39 -10.21
CA LEU A 14 -16.55 13.94 -11.41
C LEU A 14 -16.53 13.01 -12.64
N LEU A 15 -15.67 11.98 -12.67
CA LEU A 15 -15.46 11.15 -13.87
C LEU A 15 -16.17 9.78 -13.83
N GLN A 16 -16.94 9.47 -12.79
CA GLN A 16 -17.48 8.11 -12.60
C GLN A 16 -19.02 8.07 -12.63
N GLY A 17 -19.57 7.21 -13.49
CA GLY A 17 -21.02 7.05 -13.70
C GLY A 17 -21.79 6.52 -12.47
N PRO A 18 -23.13 6.44 -12.56
CA PRO A 18 -24.05 6.31 -11.42
C PRO A 18 -23.98 4.98 -10.63
N PHE A 19 -23.07 4.07 -10.98
CA PHE A 19 -22.93 2.74 -10.36
C PHE A 19 -21.67 2.58 -9.52
N TYR A 20 -20.81 3.59 -9.42
CA TYR A 20 -19.64 3.53 -8.54
C TYR A 20 -20.05 3.81 -7.10
N LYS A 21 -19.74 2.90 -6.18
CA LYS A 21 -19.93 3.08 -4.72
C LYS A 21 -18.58 3.45 -4.07
N PRO A 22 -18.18 4.73 -4.08
CA PRO A 22 -16.86 5.16 -3.57
C PRO A 22 -16.65 4.81 -2.09
N LEU A 23 -17.72 4.76 -1.31
CA LEU A 23 -17.69 4.39 0.11
C LEU A 23 -17.27 2.94 0.35
N TYR A 24 -17.48 2.03 -0.62
CA TYR A 24 -17.09 0.63 -0.46
C TYR A 24 -15.58 0.44 -0.66
N GLY A 25 -14.97 1.22 -1.56
CA GLY A 25 -13.53 1.26 -1.77
C GLY A 25 -12.79 1.74 -0.52
N ILE A 26 -13.18 2.91 0.02
CA ILE A 26 -12.55 3.51 1.20
C ILE A 26 -12.64 2.59 2.43
N LYS A 27 -13.79 1.94 2.66
CA LYS A 27 -13.93 0.99 3.77
C LYS A 27 -13.02 -0.22 3.62
N LYS A 28 -12.89 -0.77 2.41
CA LYS A 28 -11.98 -1.90 2.15
C LYS A 28 -10.52 -1.50 2.30
N TYR A 29 -10.17 -0.31 1.83
CA TYR A 29 -8.85 0.27 1.98
C TYR A 29 -8.40 0.34 3.43
N HIS A 30 -9.22 0.94 4.30
CA HIS A 30 -8.92 0.97 5.74
C HIS A 30 -8.91 -0.42 6.36
N ALA A 31 -9.86 -1.30 6.00
CA ALA A 31 -9.89 -2.67 6.50
C ALA A 31 -8.62 -3.46 6.11
N TYR A 32 -8.06 -3.22 4.93
CA TYR A 32 -6.81 -3.83 4.50
C TYR A 32 -5.62 -3.34 5.33
N ILE A 33 -5.53 -2.02 5.55
CA ILE A 33 -4.50 -1.41 6.41
C ILE A 33 -4.56 -2.00 7.81
N ASP A 34 -5.74 -2.00 8.44
CA ASP A 34 -5.95 -2.52 9.79
C ASP A 34 -5.56 -4.00 9.87
N ARG A 35 -5.97 -4.79 8.87
CA ARG A 35 -5.66 -6.22 8.81
C ARG A 35 -4.17 -6.49 8.65
N LEU A 36 -3.47 -5.71 7.81
CA LEU A 36 -2.04 -5.84 7.60
C LEU A 36 -1.26 -5.38 8.84
N GLN A 37 -1.66 -4.26 9.47
CA GLN A 37 -1.07 -3.78 10.72
C GLN A 37 -1.21 -4.81 11.83
N GLN A 38 -2.37 -5.46 11.96
CA GLN A 38 -2.56 -6.55 12.91
C GLN A 38 -1.62 -7.72 12.60
N ALA A 39 -1.54 -8.16 11.34
CA ALA A 39 -0.70 -9.28 10.94
C ALA A 39 0.81 -9.02 11.14
N VAL A 40 1.25 -7.78 10.99
CA VAL A 40 2.60 -7.29 11.31
C VAL A 40 2.85 -7.33 12.82
N SER A 41 1.89 -6.83 13.61
CA SER A 41 1.97 -6.78 15.07
C SER A 41 2.01 -8.17 15.69
N ASP A 42 1.17 -9.10 15.21
CA ASP A 42 1.13 -10.50 15.64
C ASP A 42 2.48 -11.21 15.42
N ARG A 43 3.22 -10.79 14.40
CA ARG A 43 4.55 -11.33 14.05
C ARG A 43 5.71 -10.52 14.61
N LYS A 44 5.43 -9.48 15.42
CA LYS A 44 6.42 -8.59 16.02
C LYS A 44 7.38 -7.97 15.00
N LEU A 45 6.87 -7.64 13.82
CA LEU A 45 7.64 -6.95 12.79
C LEU A 45 7.60 -5.43 13.05
N ASP A 46 8.73 -4.75 12.84
CA ASP A 46 8.87 -3.29 13.08
C ASP A 46 8.34 -2.46 11.88
N TRP A 47 7.08 -2.68 11.50
CA TRP A 47 6.40 -1.93 10.43
C TRP A 47 5.20 -1.15 10.98
N ASN A 48 5.07 0.08 10.50
CA ASN A 48 3.90 0.93 10.63
C ASN A 48 3.23 1.05 9.27
N ILE A 49 2.01 0.52 9.15
CA ILE A 49 1.20 0.56 7.94
C ILE A 49 0.32 1.80 7.99
N ILE A 50 0.54 2.72 7.05
CA ILE A 50 -0.18 3.99 7.01
C ILE A 50 -0.99 4.14 5.74
N ALA A 51 -2.06 4.93 5.85
CA ALA A 51 -2.80 5.39 4.69
C ALA A 51 -2.00 6.48 3.98
N ASP A 52 -2.09 6.49 2.66
CA ASP A 52 -1.61 7.58 1.82
C ASP A 52 -2.57 8.77 1.91
N ASP A 53 -2.04 9.94 2.25
CA ASP A 53 -2.74 11.22 2.23
C ASP A 53 -2.22 12.15 1.12
N THR A 54 -1.25 11.70 0.32
CA THR A 54 -0.53 12.48 -0.70
C THR A 54 -1.14 12.44 -2.09
N ASP A 55 -2.19 11.62 -2.30
CA ASP A 55 -2.79 11.31 -3.62
C ASP A 55 -1.85 10.54 -4.56
N ALA A 56 -1.16 9.53 -4.03
CA ALA A 56 -0.18 8.70 -4.72
C ALA A 56 0.98 9.52 -5.32
N ASP A 57 1.38 10.58 -4.63
CA ASP A 57 2.47 11.48 -5.04
C ASP A 57 3.81 10.96 -4.52
N ILE A 58 4.55 10.29 -5.39
CA ILE A 58 5.77 9.59 -5.01
C ILE A 58 6.86 10.52 -4.46
N GLU A 59 6.94 11.76 -4.97
CA GLU A 59 7.93 12.73 -4.51
C GLU A 59 7.66 13.14 -3.05
N LYS A 60 6.39 13.25 -2.67
CA LYS A 60 6.00 13.50 -1.26
C LYS A 60 6.27 12.28 -0.38
N LEU A 61 5.94 11.09 -0.85
CA LEU A 61 6.21 9.85 -0.10
C LEU A 61 7.71 9.65 0.16
N GLU A 62 8.56 10.05 -0.78
CA GLU A 62 10.02 10.10 -0.60
C GLU A 62 10.43 11.11 0.46
N GLN A 63 9.89 12.33 0.41
CA GLN A 63 10.16 13.37 1.42
C GLN A 63 9.74 12.93 2.84
N GLU A 64 8.70 12.10 2.95
CA GLU A 64 8.22 11.55 4.22
C GLU A 64 9.03 10.34 4.73
N ASN A 65 10.08 9.96 4.01
CA ASN A 65 10.95 8.81 4.28
C ASN A 65 10.17 7.50 4.36
N VAL A 66 9.25 7.27 3.41
CA VAL A 66 8.56 5.99 3.27
C VAL A 66 9.56 4.89 2.87
N ASP A 67 9.55 3.75 3.56
CA ASP A 67 10.44 2.63 3.27
C ASP A 67 9.88 1.72 2.17
N VAL A 68 8.56 1.58 2.09
CA VAL A 68 7.85 0.69 1.15
C VAL A 68 6.53 1.33 0.70
N VAL A 69 6.21 1.17 -0.59
CA VAL A 69 4.91 1.53 -1.14
C VAL A 69 4.14 0.27 -1.54
N LEU A 70 2.92 0.15 -1.04
CA LEU A 70 1.96 -0.88 -1.44
C LEU A 70 0.91 -0.21 -2.31
N CYS A 71 0.70 -0.68 -3.53
CA CYS A 71 -0.22 -0.08 -4.48
C CYS A 71 -1.51 -0.90 -4.57
N GLU A 72 -2.67 -0.25 -4.47
CA GLU A 72 -3.94 -0.88 -4.82
C GLU A 72 -3.92 -1.48 -6.25
N PRO A 73 -4.71 -2.54 -6.50
CA PRO A 73 -4.82 -3.14 -7.82
C PRO A 73 -5.28 -2.13 -8.88
N GLY A 74 -4.65 -2.14 -10.06
CA GLY A 74 -4.96 -1.23 -11.17
C GLY A 74 -4.08 0.02 -11.20
N LEU A 75 -3.33 0.30 -10.13
CA LEU A 75 -2.37 1.41 -10.08
C LEU A 75 -1.15 1.17 -10.96
N GLU A 76 -0.83 -0.07 -11.33
CA GLU A 76 0.33 -0.39 -12.17
C GLU A 76 0.36 0.37 -13.51
N LYS A 77 -0.79 0.85 -13.98
CA LYS A 77 -0.92 1.60 -15.24
C LYS A 77 -0.74 3.11 -15.09
N PHE A 78 -0.82 3.64 -13.87
CA PHE A 78 -0.95 5.07 -13.60
C PHE A 78 0.06 5.57 -12.57
N PHE A 79 0.54 4.70 -11.68
CA PHE A 79 1.51 5.01 -10.65
C PHE A 79 2.88 5.27 -11.29
N ASN A 80 3.30 6.52 -11.25
CA ASN A 80 4.65 6.90 -11.64
C ASN A 80 5.57 6.71 -10.43
N ALA A 81 6.43 5.69 -10.49
CA ALA A 81 7.39 5.43 -9.43
C ALA A 81 8.53 6.46 -9.36
N GLY A 82 8.73 7.31 -10.38
CA GLY A 82 9.86 8.23 -10.43
C GLY A 82 11.19 7.51 -10.19
N ASP A 83 11.99 8.03 -9.26
CA ASP A 83 13.26 7.43 -8.82
C ASP A 83 13.08 6.46 -7.62
N PHE A 84 11.85 6.22 -7.17
CA PHE A 84 11.59 5.35 -6.04
C PHE A 84 12.00 3.91 -6.37
N PRO A 85 12.75 3.21 -5.48
CA PRO A 85 13.27 1.90 -5.80
C PRO A 85 12.14 0.88 -6.07
N THR A 86 12.12 0.32 -7.28
CA THR A 86 11.07 -0.62 -7.71
C THR A 86 10.99 -1.87 -6.83
N ASN A 87 12.11 -2.29 -6.24
CA ASN A 87 12.15 -3.40 -5.29
C ASN A 87 11.50 -3.09 -3.93
N LYS A 88 11.11 -1.82 -3.67
CA LYS A 88 10.37 -1.37 -2.49
C LYS A 88 8.89 -1.07 -2.80
N ILE A 89 8.45 -1.35 -4.03
CA ILE A 89 7.07 -1.17 -4.46
C ILE A 89 6.43 -2.55 -4.63
N LEU A 90 5.24 -2.74 -4.07
CA LEU A 90 4.42 -3.92 -4.31
C LEU A 90 3.07 -3.52 -4.90
N PHE A 91 2.76 -4.01 -6.09
CA PHE A 91 1.41 -3.94 -6.66
C PHE A 91 0.58 -5.09 -6.13
N LEU A 92 -0.52 -4.79 -5.45
CA LEU A 92 -1.42 -5.80 -4.90
C LEU A 92 -2.25 -6.42 -6.01
N ASP A 93 -2.44 -7.74 -5.94
CA ASP A 93 -3.34 -8.42 -6.86
C ASP A 93 -4.81 -8.19 -6.47
N SER A 94 -5.68 -8.08 -7.48
CA SER A 94 -7.09 -7.76 -7.29
C SER A 94 -7.83 -8.76 -6.41
N LEU A 95 -7.48 -10.04 -6.48
CA LEU A 95 -8.22 -11.10 -5.78
C LEU A 95 -7.89 -11.11 -4.29
N SER A 96 -6.61 -11.14 -3.93
CA SER A 96 -6.15 -11.07 -2.54
C SER A 96 -6.60 -9.77 -1.90
N TYR A 97 -6.44 -8.64 -2.60
CA TYR A 97 -6.91 -7.35 -2.10
C TYR A 97 -8.42 -7.34 -1.82
N TYR A 98 -9.22 -7.82 -2.77
CA TYR A 98 -10.67 -7.87 -2.61
C TYR A 98 -11.10 -8.74 -1.42
N ASN A 99 -10.39 -9.84 -1.18
CA ASN A 99 -10.62 -10.76 -0.07
C ASN A 99 -9.95 -10.33 1.25
N THR A 100 -9.26 -9.18 1.26
CA THR A 100 -8.47 -8.71 2.41
C THR A 100 -7.43 -9.76 2.87
N ASP A 101 -6.91 -10.53 1.91
CA ASP A 101 -5.78 -11.41 2.13
C ASP A 101 -4.50 -10.56 2.10
N VAL A 102 -3.91 -10.41 3.28
CA VAL A 102 -2.71 -9.59 3.52
C VAL A 102 -1.43 -10.41 3.45
N LEU A 103 -1.50 -11.72 3.23
CA LEU A 103 -0.31 -12.59 3.18
C LEU A 103 0.70 -12.16 2.11
N PRO A 104 0.32 -11.76 0.88
CA PRO A 104 1.27 -11.29 -0.11
C PRO A 104 2.05 -10.05 0.38
N ALA A 105 1.34 -9.03 0.87
CA ALA A 105 1.94 -7.81 1.40
C ALA A 105 2.82 -8.08 2.62
N LEU A 106 2.36 -8.94 3.53
CA LEU A 106 3.14 -9.31 4.69
C LEU A 106 4.44 -10.05 4.33
N ASN A 107 4.38 -11.01 3.41
CA ASN A 107 5.57 -11.75 2.97
C ASN A 107 6.58 -10.80 2.31
N PHE A 108 6.10 -9.83 1.54
CA PHE A 108 6.92 -8.77 1.00
C PHE A 108 7.61 -7.96 2.11
N LEU A 109 6.87 -7.51 3.13
CA LEU A 109 7.44 -6.76 4.26
C LEU A 109 8.46 -7.57 5.06
N ILE A 110 8.26 -8.88 5.21
CA ILE A 110 9.24 -9.80 5.84
C ILE A 110 10.52 -9.84 5.00
N HIS A 111 10.38 -9.99 3.68
CA HIS A 111 11.52 -10.01 2.76
C HIS A 111 12.34 -8.71 2.85
N GLN A 112 11.67 -7.55 2.83
CA GLN A 112 12.31 -6.24 3.02
C GLN A 112 13.00 -6.10 4.38
N ASN A 113 12.49 -6.77 5.41
CA ASN A 113 13.12 -6.80 6.73
C ASN A 113 14.46 -7.54 6.69
N ASN A 114 14.52 -8.66 5.97
CA ASN A 114 15.67 -9.54 5.90
C ASN A 114 16.81 -8.99 5.04
N ILE A 115 16.51 -8.31 3.92
CA ILE A 115 17.53 -7.68 3.07
C ILE A 115 18.39 -6.71 3.89
N ARG A 116 17.76 -5.90 4.75
CA ARG A 116 18.46 -4.90 5.57
C ARG A 116 19.31 -5.48 6.72
N MET A 117 19.06 -6.71 7.17
CA MET A 117 19.89 -7.33 8.22
C MET A 117 21.13 -8.04 7.66
N GLY A 118 21.18 -8.27 6.35
CA GLY A 118 22.32 -8.87 5.65
C GLY A 118 23.26 -7.88 4.97
N SER A 119 23.11 -6.57 5.24
CA SER A 119 23.92 -5.47 4.68
C SER A 119 24.71 -4.74 5.77
#